data_AF-A0A496XUJ9-F1
#
_entry.id   AF-A0A496XUJ9-F1
#
_cell.length_a   1.000
_cell.length_b   1.000
_cell.length_c   1.000
_cell.angle_alpha   90.00
_cell.angle_beta   90.00
_cell.angle_gamma   90.00
#
_symmetry.space_group_name_H-M   'P 1'
#
loop_
_entity.id
_entity.type
_entity.pdbx_description
1 polymer ?
#
loop_
_entity_poly.entity_id
_entity_poly.type
_entity_poly.pdbx_seq_one_letter_code
_entity_poly.pdbx_strand_id
1 'polypeptide(L)'
;MNNLKKQIILLLFLCGIVFWSQAGRAEYRVFQYLVKSRYFIPRNNMPYIVTSTFDPVTYLAYNGGESSLNIELLRSWMCYGDTSYKRYCNPPRKLKLSPPEKL
;
A
#
# COMPACT_ATOMS: atom_id res chain seq x y z
N MET A 1 -47.55 -23.66 1.76
CA MET A 1 -46.53 -23.03 2.63
C MET A 1 -47.19 -21.90 3.42
N ASN A 2 -47.33 -22.05 4.74
CA ASN A 2 -48.15 -21.16 5.58
C ASN A 2 -47.58 -19.74 5.65
N ASN A 3 -48.43 -18.73 5.83
CA ASN A 3 -48.00 -17.32 5.95
C ASN A 3 -46.94 -17.11 7.05
N LEU A 4 -47.03 -17.87 8.14
CA LEU A 4 -46.02 -17.89 9.20
C LEU A 4 -44.64 -18.37 8.71
N LYS A 5 -44.59 -19.41 7.87
CA LYS A 5 -43.34 -19.91 7.28
C LYS A 5 -42.71 -18.89 6.34
N LYS A 6 -43.53 -18.17 5.55
CA LYS A 6 -43.06 -17.09 4.67
C LYS A 6 -42.46 -15.93 5.48
N GLN A 7 -43.10 -15.55 6.59
CA GLN A 7 -42.58 -14.50 7.47
C GLN A 7 -41.27 -14.89 8.15
N ILE A 8 -41.14 -16.14 8.61
CA ILE A 8 -39.89 -16.65 9.20
C ILE A 8 -38.76 -16.65 8.16
N ILE A 9 -39.01 -17.10 6.93
CA ILE A 9 -38.00 -17.10 5.86
C ILE A 9 -37.56 -15.68 5.52
N LEU A 10 -38.50 -14.72 5.45
CA LEU A 10 -38.20 -13.32 5.19
C LEU A 10 -37.35 -12.71 6.33
N LEU A 11 -37.69 -13.02 7.59
CA LEU A 11 -36.95 -12.57 8.77
C LEU A 11 -35.52 -13.12 8.76
N LEU A 12 -35.34 -14.41 8.47
CA LEU A 12 -34.02 -15.03 8.35
C LEU A 12 -33.19 -14.39 7.23
N PHE A 13 -33.81 -14.08 6.10
CA PHE A 13 -33.14 -13.43 4.97
C PHE A 13 -32.69 -12.01 5.31
N LEU A 14 -33.56 -11.21 5.93
CA LEU A 14 -33.22 -9.85 6.39
C LEU A 14 -32.13 -9.86 7.47
N CYS A 15 -32.20 -10.82 8.39
CA CYS A 15 -31.19 -11.01 9.44
C CYS A 15 -29.82 -11.32 8.81
N GLY A 16 -29.77 -12.22 7.82
CA GLY A 16 -28.55 -12.57 7.09
C GLY A 16 -27.86 -11.37 6.41
N ILE A 17 -28.62 -10.44 5.85
CA ILE A 17 -28.08 -9.24 5.18
C ILE A 17 -27.39 -8.31 6.18
N VAL A 18 -27.99 -8.10 7.36
CA VAL A 18 -27.44 -7.18 8.38
C VAL A 18 -26.11 -7.71 8.93
N PHE A 19 -26.02 -9.01 9.19
CA PHE A 19 -24.81 -9.65 9.71
C PHE A 19 -23.64 -9.73 8.71
N TRP A 20 -23.90 -9.56 7.40
CA TRP A 20 -22.85 -9.59 6.37
C TRP A 20 -22.08 -8.27 6.18
N SER A 21 -22.56 -7.16 6.74
CA SER A 21 -22.01 -5.82 6.48
C SER A 21 -20.62 -5.55 7.09
N GLN A 22 -20.06 -6.46 7.90
CA GLN A 22 -18.82 -6.23 8.66
C GLN A 22 -17.53 -6.57 7.89
N ALA A 23 -17.60 -7.10 6.66
CA ALA A 23 -16.47 -7.77 6.01
C ALA A 23 -15.54 -6.90 5.14
N GLY A 24 -15.68 -5.57 5.11
CA GLY A 24 -14.97 -4.74 4.13
C GLY A 24 -14.16 -3.58 4.72
N ARG A 25 -13.04 -3.85 5.40
CA ARG A 25 -12.04 -2.80 5.65
C ARG A 25 -11.07 -2.77 4.49
N ALA A 26 -11.08 -1.68 3.72
CA ALA A 26 -10.07 -1.47 2.69
C ALA A 26 -8.68 -1.45 3.34
N GLU A 27 -7.72 -2.12 2.71
CA GLU A 27 -6.34 -2.14 3.12
C GLU A 27 -5.45 -1.90 1.90
N TYR A 28 -4.34 -1.20 2.11
CA TYR A 28 -3.36 -0.98 1.07
C TYR A 28 -1.96 -1.05 1.67
N ARG A 29 -0.99 -1.42 0.84
CA ARG A 29 0.41 -1.49 1.24
C ARG A 29 1.15 -0.24 0.79
N VAL A 30 2.00 0.27 1.66
CA VAL A 30 2.91 1.38 1.36
C VAL A 30 4.34 0.87 1.41
N PHE A 31 5.14 1.35 0.50
CA PHE A 31 6.55 1.02 0.32
C PHE A 31 7.38 2.29 0.40
N GLN A 32 8.58 2.17 0.95
CA GLN A 32 9.56 3.23 0.94
C GLN A 32 10.84 2.73 0.26
N TYR A 33 11.28 3.48 -0.74
CA TYR A 33 12.44 3.13 -1.57
C TYR A 33 13.55 4.17 -1.42
N LEU A 34 14.80 3.72 -1.47
CA LEU A 34 15.93 4.55 -1.86
C LEU A 34 16.07 4.43 -3.38
N VAL A 35 15.92 5.54 -4.09
CA VAL A 35 15.98 5.60 -5.55
C VAL A 35 17.34 6.14 -5.96
N LYS A 36 17.99 5.44 -6.88
CA LYS A 36 19.29 5.80 -7.46
C LYS A 36 19.11 5.91 -8.98
N SER A 37 19.59 6.99 -9.58
CA SER A 37 19.62 7.13 -11.05
C SER A 37 20.67 6.18 -11.62
N ARG A 38 20.35 5.49 -12.73
CA ARG A 38 21.35 4.71 -13.48
C ARG A 38 22.06 5.53 -14.55
N TYR A 39 21.52 6.68 -14.93
CA TYR A 39 22.22 7.61 -15.80
C TYR A 39 23.37 8.25 -15.02
N PHE A 40 24.50 8.53 -15.68
CA PHE A 40 25.60 9.31 -15.11
C PHE A 40 25.50 10.74 -15.65
N ILE A 41 24.55 11.53 -15.15
CA ILE A 41 24.49 12.98 -15.42
C ILE A 41 25.03 13.71 -14.19
N PRO A 42 26.13 14.45 -14.30
CA PRO A 42 26.91 14.93 -13.16
C PRO A 42 26.22 15.98 -12.26
N ARG A 43 24.96 16.37 -12.53
CA ARG A 43 24.30 17.49 -11.83
C ARG A 43 23.14 17.13 -10.90
N ASN A 44 22.53 15.94 -10.98
CA ASN A 44 21.33 15.65 -10.16
C ASN A 44 21.05 14.15 -9.89
N ASN A 45 22.08 13.34 -9.68
CA ASN A 45 21.94 11.90 -9.46
C ASN A 45 22.00 11.47 -8.00
N MET A 46 21.81 12.40 -7.06
CA MET A 46 21.87 12.06 -5.65
C MET A 46 20.75 11.05 -5.31
N PRO A 47 21.07 9.96 -4.58
CA PRO A 47 20.05 9.04 -4.11
C PRO A 47 19.02 9.77 -3.24
N TYR A 48 17.74 9.46 -3.40
CA TYR A 48 16.68 10.06 -2.61
C TYR A 48 15.68 9.02 -2.11
N ILE A 49 15.03 9.32 -0.99
CA ILE A 49 14.02 8.45 -0.40
C ILE A 49 12.64 8.87 -0.87
N VAL A 50 11.85 7.91 -1.34
CA VAL A 50 10.47 8.12 -1.79
C VAL A 50 9.53 7.13 -1.11
N THR A 51 8.28 7.51 -0.92
CA THR A 51 7.22 6.63 -0.42
C THR A 51 6.14 6.50 -1.48
N SER A 52 5.66 5.29 -1.73
CA SER A 52 4.68 4.98 -2.78
C SER A 52 3.80 3.79 -2.38
N THR A 53 2.61 3.70 -2.97
CA THR A 53 1.75 2.51 -2.91
C THR A 53 2.06 1.49 -3.98
N PHE A 54 2.90 1.83 -4.96
CA PHE A 54 3.37 0.89 -5.97
C PHE A 54 4.39 -0.08 -5.38
N ASP A 55 4.13 -1.37 -5.60
CA ASP A 55 5.12 -2.41 -5.35
C ASP A 55 6.35 -2.21 -6.26
N PRO A 56 7.47 -2.90 -6.00
CA PRO A 56 8.73 -2.63 -6.69
C PRO A 56 8.62 -2.72 -8.22
N VAL A 57 7.87 -3.71 -8.72
CA VAL A 57 7.73 -3.93 -10.17
C VAL A 57 6.91 -2.80 -10.80
N THR A 58 5.78 -2.47 -10.18
CA THR A 58 4.91 -1.37 -10.65
C THR A 58 5.62 -0.02 -10.57
N TYR A 59 6.38 0.23 -9.50
CA TYR A 59 7.12 1.48 -9.32
C TYR A 59 8.16 1.67 -10.43
N LEU A 60 8.94 0.62 -10.73
CA LEU A 60 9.92 0.66 -11.80
C LEU A 60 9.24 0.89 -13.15
N ALA A 61 8.21 0.11 -13.49
CA ALA A 61 7.50 0.24 -14.76
C ALA A 61 6.95 1.67 -14.97
N TYR A 62 6.40 2.28 -13.92
CA TYR A 62 5.87 3.64 -13.98
C TYR A 62 6.96 4.71 -14.17
N ASN A 63 8.17 4.49 -13.63
CA ASN A 63 9.27 5.46 -13.62
C ASN A 63 10.36 5.17 -14.67
N GLY A 64 10.02 4.53 -15.79
CA GLY A 64 10.94 4.30 -16.90
C GLY A 64 11.79 3.02 -16.81
N GLY A 65 11.46 2.13 -15.88
CA GLY A 65 12.00 0.78 -15.77
C GLY A 65 13.42 0.70 -15.19
N GLU A 66 13.93 -0.53 -15.18
CA GLU A 66 15.28 -0.88 -14.70
C GLU A 66 16.42 -0.29 -15.56
N SER A 67 16.12 0.24 -16.75
CA SER A 67 17.11 0.97 -17.55
C SER A 67 17.36 2.38 -17.03
N SER A 68 16.36 3.00 -16.39
CA SER A 68 16.41 4.39 -15.96
C SER A 68 16.84 4.55 -14.50
N LEU A 69 16.34 3.67 -13.63
CA LEU A 69 16.49 3.78 -12.18
C LEU A 69 16.91 2.43 -11.57
N ASN A 70 17.50 2.50 -10.39
CA ASN A 70 17.69 1.39 -9.48
C ASN A 70 16.97 1.75 -8.17
N ILE A 71 16.20 0.81 -7.61
CA ILE A 71 15.48 1.02 -6.34
C ILE A 71 15.92 -0.01 -5.31
N GLU A 72 15.99 0.44 -4.06
CA GLU A 72 16.25 -0.40 -2.89
C GLU A 72 15.09 -0.25 -1.91
N LEU A 73 14.40 -1.35 -1.60
CA LEU A 73 13.29 -1.34 -0.65
C LEU A 73 13.81 -1.18 0.78
N LEU A 74 13.52 -0.03 1.40
CA LEU A 74 13.91 0.25 2.77
C LEU A 74 12.92 -0.33 3.79
N ARG A 75 11.62 -0.25 3.49
CA ARG A 75 10.55 -0.81 4.33
C ARG A 75 9.21 -0.85 3.60
N SER A 76 8.28 -1.65 4.13
CA SER A 76 6.88 -1.61 3.77
C SER A 76 5.99 -1.74 5.00
N TRP A 77 4.75 -1.26 4.91
CA TRP A 77 3.75 -1.41 5.96
C TRP A 77 2.34 -1.41 5.38
N MET A 78 1.39 -1.92 6.16
CA MET A 78 -0.02 -1.98 5.79
C MET A 78 -0.77 -0.80 6.39
N CYS A 79 -1.59 -0.17 5.57
CA CYS A 79 -2.52 0.88 5.97
C CYS A 79 -3.93 0.31 5.92
N TYR A 80 -4.60 0.29 7.07
CA TYR A 80 -6.00 -0.12 7.19
C TYR A 80 -6.90 1.11 7.14
N GLY A 81 -8.00 1.02 6.39
CA GLY A 81 -9.06 2.02 6.33
C GLY A 81 -9.10 2.81 5.02
N ASP A 82 -9.34 4.10 5.16
CA ASP A 82 -9.75 5.00 4.08
C ASP A 82 -8.64 5.24 3.03
N THR A 83 -8.90 4.83 1.78
CA THR A 83 -8.02 4.98 0.61
C THR A 83 -8.26 6.28 -0.17
N SER A 84 -9.09 7.20 0.35
CA SER A 84 -9.53 8.43 -0.34
C SER A 84 -8.47 9.53 -0.38
N TYR A 85 -7.39 9.33 -1.16
CA TYR A 85 -6.39 10.35 -1.47
C TYR A 85 -5.70 11.02 -0.27
N LYS A 86 -5.75 10.40 0.92
CA LYS A 86 -5.04 10.87 2.11
C LYS A 86 -3.54 10.59 1.97
N ARG A 87 -2.72 11.37 2.68
CA ARG A 87 -1.30 11.05 2.87
C ARG A 87 -1.17 9.63 3.45
N TYR A 88 -0.11 8.93 3.04
CA TYR A 88 0.21 7.58 3.52
C TYR A 88 0.06 7.47 5.05
N CYS A 89 -0.49 6.36 5.53
CA CYS A 89 -0.54 6.13 6.98
C CYS A 89 0.88 6.07 7.56
N ASN A 90 1.01 6.38 8.85
CA ASN A 90 2.31 6.36 9.50
C ASN A 90 2.88 4.93 9.56
N PRO A 91 4.18 4.75 9.27
CA PRO A 91 4.83 3.47 9.46
C PRO A 91 4.86 3.10 10.95
N PRO A 92 4.71 1.82 11.31
CA PRO A 92 4.62 1.39 12.71
C PRO A 92 5.92 1.63 13.50
N ARG A 93 7.06 1.77 12.82
CA ARG A 93 8.37 2.07 13.42
C ARG A 93 9.15 3.07 12.57
N LYS A 94 9.93 3.93 13.23
CA LYS A 94 10.89 4.83 12.58
C LYS A 94 12.07 4.01 12.05
N LEU A 95 12.55 4.34 10.85
CA LEU A 95 13.80 3.78 10.31
C LEU A 95 14.95 4.23 11.21
N LYS A 96 15.73 3.26 11.71
CA LYS A 96 17.06 3.54 12.25
C LYS A 96 17.99 3.56 11.05
N LEU A 97 18.36 4.75 10.58
CA LEU A 97 19.43 4.88 9.59
C LEU A 97 20.73 4.45 10.29
N SER A 98 21.38 3.39 9.80
CA SER A 98 22.78 3.17 10.10
C SER A 98 23.60 4.30 9.44
N PRO A 99 24.68 4.79 10.08
CA PRO A 99 25.58 5.73 9.43
C PRO A 99 26.05 5.15 8.09
N PRO A 100 26.29 5.98 7.07
CA PRO A 100 26.86 5.49 5.82
C PRO A 100 28.18 4.78 6.12
N GLU A 101 28.29 3.53 5.70
CA GLU A 101 29.53 2.77 5.76
C GLU A 101 30.55 3.53 4.92
N LYS A 102 31.62 4.01 5.57
CA LYS A 102 32.70 4.73 4.90
C LYS A 102 33.41 3.74 3.98
N LEU A 103 33.27 3.94 2.67
CA LEU A 103 34.17 3.39 1.64
C LEU A 103 35.61 3.87 1.87
#